data_AF-A0A368YV01-F1
#
_entry.id   AF-A0A368YV01-F1
#
_cell.length_a   1.000
_cell.length_b   1.000
_cell.length_c   1.000
_cell.angle_alpha   90.00
_cell.angle_beta   90.00
_cell.angle_gamma   90.00
#
_symmetry.space_group_name_H-M   'P 1'
#
loop_
_entity.id
_entity.type
_entity.pdbx_description
1 polymer ?
#
loop_
_entity_poly.entity_id
_entity_poly.type
_entity_poly.pdbx_seq_one_letter_code
_entity_poly.pdbx_strand_id
1 'polypeptide(L)' 'MERNELLLRLKVRRSVAITGMLKSGENDKSLRVLSEIQGSISALEAHLAENEGPTTSP' A
#
# COMPACT_ATOMS: atom_id res chain seq x y z
N MET A 1 9.12 -10.92 8.67
CA MET A 1 9.00 -10.40 7.29
C MET A 1 9.61 -9.03 7.31
N GLU A 2 10.52 -8.75 6.37
CA GLU A 2 11.17 -7.44 6.29
C GLU A 2 10.13 -6.35 5.96
N ARG A 3 10.29 -5.14 6.51
CA ARG A 3 9.31 -4.05 6.32
C ARG A 3 9.18 -3.65 4.85
N ASN A 4 10.30 -3.63 4.12
CA ASN A 4 10.32 -3.37 2.69
C ASN A 4 9.63 -4.48 1.88
N GLU A 5 9.75 -5.74 2.33
CA GLU A 5 9.03 -6.87 1.74
C GLU A 5 7.51 -6.76 1.99
N LEU A 6 7.11 -6.35 3.18
CA LEU A 6 5.70 -6.09 3.52
C LEU A 6 5.12 -4.95 2.66
N LEU A 7 5.86 -3.85 2.49
CA LEU A 7 5.45 -2.72 1.65
C LEU A 7 5.23 -3.16 0.19
N LEU A 8 6.16 -3.95 -0.36
CA LEU A 8 6.04 -4.48 -1.71
C LEU A 8 4.78 -5.35 -1.85
N ARG A 9 4.53 -6.26 -0.89
CA ARG A 9 3.33 -7.12 -0.90
C ARG A 9 2.04 -6.33 -0.82
N LEU A 10 1.99 -5.25 -0.02
CA LEU A 10 0.83 -4.38 0.07
C LEU A 10 0.58 -3.63 -1.26
N LYS A 11 1.63 -3.12 -1.92
CA LYS A 11 1.52 -2.49 -3.24
C LYS A 11 0.99 -3.46 -4.31
N VAL A 12 1.45 -4.71 -4.29
CA VAL A 12 0.93 -5.77 -5.16
C VAL A 12 -0.55 -6.07 -4.87
N ARG A 13 -0.94 -6.22 -3.61
CA ARG A 13 -2.36 -6.45 -3.24
C ARG A 13 -3.26 -5.30 -3.70
N ARG A 14 -2.80 -4.05 -3.59
CA ARG A 14 -3.53 -2.88 -4.11
C ARG A 14 -3.78 -3.01 -5.61
N SER A 15 -2.74 -3.38 -6.38
CA SER A 15 -2.85 -3.57 -7.84
C SER A 15 -3.86 -4.69 -8.21
N VAL A 16 -3.82 -5.81 -7.49
CA VAL A 16 -4.76 -6.92 -7.69
C VAL A 16 -6.20 -6.49 -7.36
N ALA A 17 -6.41 -5.76 -6.27
CA ALA A 17 -7.73 -5.26 -5.88
C ALA A 17 -8.29 -4.26 -6.91
N ILE A 18 -7.47 -3.34 -7.43
CA ILE A 18 -7.86 -2.43 -8.52
C ILE A 18 -8.28 -3.23 -9.75
N THR A 19 -7.48 -4.23 -10.14
CA THR A 19 -7.79 -5.07 -11.30
C THR A 19 -9.09 -5.84 -11.11
N GLY A 20 -9.34 -6.36 -9.90
CA GLY A 20 -10.60 -7.02 -9.55
C GLY A 20 -11.81 -6.07 -9.68
N MET A 21 -11.69 -4.86 -9.13
CA MET A 21 -12.71 -3.81 -9.21
C MET A 21 -13.06 -3.46 -10.66
N LEU A 22 -12.03 -3.23 -11.50
CA LEU A 22 -12.22 -2.89 -12.91
C LEU A 22 -12.91 -4.01 -13.70
N LYS A 23 -12.71 -5.28 -13.31
CA LYS A 23 -13.34 -6.43 -13.95
C LYS A 23 -14.78 -6.68 -13.47
N SER A 24 -15.07 -6.45 -12.19
CA SER A 24 -16.39 -6.74 -11.62
C SER A 24 -17.39 -5.59 -11.76
N GLY A 25 -16.90 -4.34 -11.88
CA GLY A 25 -17.74 -3.14 -11.79
C GLY A 25 -18.30 -2.87 -10.39
N GLU A 26 -17.95 -3.69 -9.39
CA GLU A 26 -18.39 -3.53 -8.00
C GLU A 26 -17.51 -2.49 -7.31
N ASN A 27 -18.00 -1.26 -7.21
CA ASN A 27 -17.18 -0.13 -6.74
C ASN A 27 -17.15 0.01 -5.22
N ASP A 28 -18.29 -0.07 -4.52
CA ASP A 28 -18.36 0.28 -3.09
C ASP A 28 -17.49 -0.62 -2.19
N LYS A 29 -17.61 -1.94 -2.36
CA LYS A 29 -16.80 -2.91 -1.62
C LYS A 29 -15.33 -2.81 -1.97
N SER A 30 -15.03 -2.62 -3.26
CA SER A 30 -13.66 -2.48 -3.75
C SER A 30 -12.98 -1.21 -3.23
N LEU A 31 -13.71 -0.09 -3.19
CA LEU A 31 -13.21 1.18 -2.65
C LEU A 31 -12.85 1.06 -1.17
N ARG A 32 -13.66 0.35 -0.38
CA ARG A 32 -13.34 0.07 1.02
C ARG A 32 -12.04 -0.72 1.16
N VAL A 33 -11.92 -1.83 0.44
CA VAL A 33 -10.71 -2.68 0.45
C VAL A 33 -9.48 -1.88 0.01
N LEU A 34 -9.61 -1.06 -1.03
CA LEU A 34 -8.52 -0.22 -1.51
C LEU A 34 -8.11 0.83 -0.48
N SER A 35 -9.07 1.42 0.24
CA SER A 35 -8.80 2.40 1.29
C SER A 35 -8.04 1.76 2.46
N GLU A 36 -8.42 0.55 2.89
CA GLU A 36 -7.74 -0.19 3.95
C GLU A 36 -6.29 -0.54 3.57
N ILE A 37 -6.07 -0.98 2.31
CA ILE A 37 -4.72 -1.25 1.79
C ILE A 37 -3.91 0.04 1.72
N GLN A 38 -4.49 1.15 1.26
CA GLN A 38 -3.81 2.43 1.14
C GLN A 38 -3.40 2.98 2.51
N GLY A 39 -4.29 2.91 3.52
CA GLY A 39 -3.94 3.32 4.89
C GLY A 39 -2.78 2.51 5.46
N SER A 40 -2.76 1.19 5.20
CA SER A 40 -1.66 0.31 5.63
C SER A 40 -0.33 0.65 4.96
N ILE A 41 -0.35 0.99 3.67
CA ILE A 41 0.84 1.45 2.92
C ILE A 41 1.35 2.77 3.51
N SER A 42 0.47 3.75 3.70
CA SER A 42 0.85 5.07 4.22
C SER A 42 1.44 5.00 5.63
N ALA A 43 0.88 4.18 6.52
CA ALA A 43 1.43 3.98 7.85
C ALA A 43 2.85 3.34 7.81
N LEU A 44 3.06 2.38 6.90
CA LEU A 44 4.35 1.72 6.76
C LEU A 44 5.40 2.63 6.10
N GLU A 45 5.01 3.42 5.10
CA GLU A 45 5.89 4.41 4.45
C GLU A 45 6.29 5.51 5.44
N ALA A 46 5.37 6.01 6.26
CA ALA A 46 5.68 6.96 7.33
C ALA A 46 6.67 6.36 8.34
N HIS A 47 6.42 5.13 8.79
CA HIS A 47 7.33 4.45 9.71
C HIS A 47 8.72 4.23 9.11
N LEU A 48 8.82 3.86 7.83
CA LEU A 48 10.11 3.71 7.15
C LEU A 48 10.82 5.06 7.02
N ALA A 49 10.13 6.13 6.66
CA ALA A 49 10.71 7.47 6.56
C ALA A 49 11.23 7.99 7.91
N GLU A 50 10.52 7.70 9.01
CA GLU A 50 10.93 8.08 10.37
C GLU A 50 12.15 7.30 10.88
N ASN A 51 12.34 6.05 10.42
CA ASN A 51 13.37 5.14 10.96
C ASN A 51 14.58 4.94 10.03
N GLU A 52 14.46 5.24 8.73
CA GLU A 52 15.59 5.15 7.78
C GLU A 52 16.33 6.50 7.62
N GLY A 53 15.80 7.58 8.21
CA GLY A 53 16.38 8.93 8.14
C GLY A 53 16.33 9.53 6.72
N PRO A 54 16.44 10.85 6.57
CA PRO A 54 16.62 11.43 5.25
C PRO A 54 17.95 10.93 4.69
N THR A 55 17.91 10.11 3.63
CA THR A 55 19.03 9.89 2.72
C THR A 55 19.27 11.18 1.92
N THR A 56 19.60 12.26 2.62
CA THR A 56 20.14 13.48 2.05
C THR A 56 21.51 13.67 2.68
N SER A 57 22.51 12.99 2.10
CA SER A 57 23.89 13.46 2.16
C SER A 57 24.13 14.29 0.88
N PRO A 58 24.89 15.40 0.94
CA PRO A 58 24.97 16.42 -0.12
C PRO A 58 25.39 15.89 -1.49
#